data_AF-A0A9W3WYK6-F1
#
_entry.id   AF-A0A9W3WYK6-F1
#
_cell.length_a   1.000
_cell.length_b   1.000
_cell.length_c   1.000
_cell.angle_alpha   90.00
_cell.angle_beta   90.00
_cell.angle_gamma   90.00
#
_symmetry.space_group_name_H-M   'P 1'
#
loop_
_entity.id
_entity.type
_entity.pdbx_description
1 polymer ?
#
loop_
_entity_poly.entity_id
_entity_poly.type
_entity_poly.pdbx_seq_one_letter_code
_entity_poly.pdbx_strand_id
1 'polypeptide(L)'
;MIASIQTVDDFEENFEFAFKVLSFIKEIDNEKRARFQFISQVSETKYLIYFKSYSFPGYQDYHITIEAKYSENQWIISLVNKSVD
;
A
#
# COMPACT_ATOMS: atom_id res chain seq x y z
N MET A 1 3.53 -19.69 0.02
CA MET A 1 4.78 -19.02 -0.40
C MET A 1 4.33 -17.80 -1.19
N ILE A 2 4.44 -16.58 -0.63
CA ILE A 2 4.08 -15.38 -1.39
C ILE A 2 5.17 -15.24 -2.45
N ALA A 3 4.80 -15.29 -3.74
CA ALA A 3 5.70 -14.99 -4.83
C ALA A 3 6.44 -13.69 -4.49
N SER A 4 7.75 -13.63 -4.72
CA SER A 4 8.51 -12.42 -4.44
C SER A 4 7.88 -11.25 -5.20
N ILE A 5 7.06 -10.43 -4.53
CA ILE A 5 6.45 -9.24 -5.13
C ILE A 5 7.57 -8.23 -5.28
N GLN A 6 8.06 -8.03 -6.50
CA GLN A 6 9.17 -7.10 -6.75
C GLN A 6 8.68 -5.80 -7.36
N THR A 7 7.52 -5.82 -8.04
CA THR A 7 6.97 -4.69 -8.77
C THR A 7 5.53 -4.38 -8.37
N VAL A 8 5.05 -3.19 -8.78
CA VAL A 8 3.63 -2.82 -8.65
C VAL A 8 2.75 -3.73 -9.52
N ASP A 9 3.24 -4.14 -10.68
CA ASP A 9 2.54 -5.03 -11.59
C ASP A 9 2.37 -6.42 -10.93
N ASP A 10 3.44 -6.96 -10.31
CA ASP A 10 3.34 -8.20 -9.53
C ASP A 10 2.29 -8.08 -8.40
N PHE A 11 2.18 -6.90 -7.79
CA PHE A 11 1.19 -6.64 -6.75
C PHE A 11 -0.24 -6.62 -7.32
N GLU A 12 -0.46 -5.95 -8.46
CA GLU A 12 -1.76 -5.91 -9.13
C GLU A 12 -2.25 -7.28 -9.60
N GLU A 13 -1.35 -8.11 -10.13
CA GLU A 13 -1.69 -9.42 -10.67
C GLU A 13 -1.99 -10.46 -9.57
N ASN A 14 -1.37 -10.33 -8.40
CA ASN A 14 -1.47 -11.34 -7.33
C ASN A 14 -2.53 -11.02 -6.26
N PHE A 15 -3.02 -9.77 -6.19
CA PHE A 15 -3.94 -9.35 -5.12
C PHE A 15 -5.14 -8.61 -5.66
N GLU A 16 -6.34 -9.17 -5.43
CA GLU A 16 -7.62 -8.57 -5.84
C GLU A 16 -7.82 -7.13 -5.30
N PHE A 17 -7.30 -6.84 -4.10
CA PHE A 17 -7.39 -5.52 -3.49
C PHE A 17 -6.38 -4.49 -4.01
N ALA A 18 -5.41 -4.90 -4.83
CA ALA A 18 -4.29 -4.05 -5.23
C ALA A 18 -4.74 -2.77 -5.93
N PHE A 19 -5.70 -2.87 -6.85
CA PHE A 19 -6.27 -1.70 -7.53
C PHE A 19 -6.88 -0.68 -6.56
N LYS A 20 -7.56 -1.15 -5.50
CA LYS A 20 -8.12 -0.26 -4.47
C LYS A 20 -7.02 0.42 -3.66
N VAL A 21 -5.98 -0.32 -3.28
CA VAL A 21 -4.81 0.22 -2.57
C VAL A 21 -4.11 1.29 -3.41
N LEU A 22 -3.85 1.02 -4.68
CA LEU A 22 -3.14 1.95 -5.56
C LEU A 22 -3.99 3.18 -5.90
N SER A 23 -5.32 3.04 -6.01
CA SER A 23 -6.22 4.19 -6.13
C SER A 23 -6.20 5.05 -4.87
N PHE A 24 -6.26 4.43 -3.69
CA PHE A 24 -6.15 5.12 -2.41
C PHE A 24 -4.82 5.86 -2.24
N ILE A 25 -3.71 5.28 -2.71
CA ILE A 25 -2.40 5.94 -2.72
C ILE A 25 -2.40 7.20 -3.57
N LYS A 26 -3.02 7.17 -4.76
CA LYS A 26 -3.10 8.34 -5.65
C LYS A 26 -3.80 9.51 -4.96
N GLU A 27 -4.81 9.25 -4.13
CA GLU A 27 -5.50 10.30 -3.36
C GLU A 27 -4.61 10.94 -2.28
N ILE A 28 -3.65 10.19 -1.73
CA ILE A 28 -2.71 10.66 -0.71
C ILE A 28 -1.50 11.38 -1.34
N ASP A 29 -1.00 10.86 -2.45
CA ASP A 29 0.20 11.33 -3.15
C ASP A 29 -0.07 11.47 -4.66
N ASN A 30 -0.59 12.65 -5.01
CA ASN A 30 -0.88 13.03 -6.39
C ASN A 30 0.40 13.20 -7.25
N GLU A 31 1.58 13.28 -6.63
CA GLU A 31 2.86 13.50 -7.32
C GLU A 31 3.60 12.20 -7.65
N LYS A 32 2.96 11.04 -7.41
CA LYS A 32 3.50 9.70 -7.68
C LYS A 32 4.84 9.44 -6.97
N ARG A 33 5.10 10.10 -5.83
CA ARG A 33 6.33 9.86 -5.05
C ARG A 33 6.25 8.57 -4.24
N ALA A 34 5.06 7.99 -4.07
CA ALA A 34 4.85 6.74 -3.38
C ALA A 34 5.54 5.56 -4.11
N ARG A 35 6.29 4.77 -3.34
CA ARG A 35 6.97 3.56 -3.77
C ARG A 35 6.50 2.38 -2.92
N PHE A 36 6.01 1.33 -3.58
CA PHE A 36 5.75 0.05 -2.91
C PHE A 36 7.04 -0.49 -2.29
N GLN A 37 6.99 -0.91 -1.03
CA GLN A 37 8.12 -1.52 -0.34
C GLN A 37 7.92 -3.03 -0.20
N PHE A 38 6.88 -3.43 0.52
CA PHE A 38 6.56 -4.84 0.72
C PHE A 38 5.13 -4.96 1.23
N ILE A 39 4.63 -6.20 1.21
CA ILE A 39 3.38 -6.58 1.85
C ILE A 39 3.63 -7.64 2.92
N SER A 40 2.86 -7.59 3.99
CA SER A 40 2.80 -8.61 5.02
C SER A 40 1.38 -9.12 5.15
N GLN A 41 1.19 -10.44 5.03
CA GLN A 41 -0.09 -11.06 5.35
C GLN A 41 -0.19 -11.23 6.88
N VAL A 42 -1.24 -10.66 7.48
CA VAL A 42 -1.50 -10.76 8.93
C VAL A 42 -2.47 -11.90 9.22
N SER A 43 -3.45 -12.13 8.34
CA SER A 43 -4.35 -13.27 8.37
C SER A 43 -4.82 -13.58 6.95
N GLU A 44 -5.66 -14.61 6.78
CA GLU A 44 -6.28 -14.94 5.49
C GLU A 44 -7.04 -13.74 4.88
N THR A 45 -7.63 -12.90 5.73
CA THR A 45 -8.47 -11.76 5.33
C THR A 45 -7.83 -10.41 5.58
N LYS A 46 -6.56 -10.35 5.99
CA LYS A 46 -5.92 -9.10 6.38
C LYS A 46 -4.48 -9.01 5.89
N TYR A 47 -4.18 -7.92 5.19
CA TYR A 47 -2.85 -7.58 4.70
C TYR A 47 -2.43 -6.19 5.16
N LEU A 48 -1.14 -6.01 5.40
CA LEU A 48 -0.50 -4.73 5.64
C LEU A 48 0.47 -4.44 4.49
N ILE A 49 0.24 -3.33 3.80
CA ILE A 49 1.01 -2.87 2.65
C ILE A 49 1.81 -1.65 3.07
N TYR A 50 3.11 -1.66 2.80
CA TYR A 50 4.01 -0.59 3.18
C TYR A 50 4.47 0.18 1.94
N PHE A 51 4.33 1.51 2.00
CA PHE A 51 4.85 2.43 1.00
C PHE A 51 5.76 3.47 1.66
N LYS A 52 6.70 3.99 0.87
CA LYS A 52 7.50 5.16 1.23
C LYS A 52 7.56 6.15 0.09
N SER A 53 7.81 7.42 0.37
CA SER A 53 8.14 8.37 -0.69
C SER A 53 9.57 8.22 -1.18
N TYR A 54 9.85 8.70 -2.39
CA TYR A 54 11.20 9.08 -2.81
C TYR A 54 11.53 10.49 -2.30
N SER A 55 12.81 10.71 -1.99
CA SER A 55 13.34 12.04 -1.67
C SER A 55 13.08 13.01 -2.82
N PHE A 56 12.45 14.14 -2.51
CA PHE A 56 12.17 15.21 -3.46
C PHE A 56 12.38 16.58 -2.82
N PRO A 57 13.12 17.51 -3.47
CA PRO A 57 13.41 18.82 -2.88
C PRO A 57 12.14 19.61 -2.52
N GLY A 58 12.09 20.14 -1.30
CA GLY A 58 10.98 20.97 -0.81
C GLY A 58 9.81 20.20 -0.20
N TYR A 59 9.90 18.86 -0.13
CA TYR A 59 8.85 18.00 0.40
C TYR A 59 9.43 17.04 1.43
N GLN A 60 8.67 16.79 2.49
CA GLN A 60 9.07 15.85 3.52
C GLN A 60 8.90 14.41 3.04
N ASP A 61 9.87 13.56 3.39
CA ASP A 61 9.74 12.12 3.17
C ASP A 61 8.73 11.50 4.13
N TYR A 62 8.02 10.47 3.68
CA TYR A 62 7.03 9.80 4.49
C TYR A 62 7.09 8.28 4.33
N HIS A 63 6.58 7.60 5.35
CA HIS A 63 6.23 6.18 5.31
C HIS A 63 4.76 6.03 5.66
N ILE A 64 4.04 5.21 4.88
CA ILE A 64 2.64 4.91 5.12
C ILE A 64 2.42 3.41 5.14
N THR A 65 1.60 2.99 6.09
CA THR A 65 1.11 1.62 6.17
C THR A 65 -0.37 1.62 5.87
N ILE A 66 -0.76 0.82 4.89
CA ILE A 66 -2.14 0.60 4.47
C ILE A 66 -2.58 -0.78 4.95
N GLU A 67 -3.76 -0.85 5.54
CA GLU A 67 -4.45 -2.10 5.85
C GLU A 67 -5.49 -2.37 4.77
N ALA A 68 -5.41 -3.58 4.20
CA ALA A 68 -6.47 -4.16 3.38
C ALA A 68 -7.11 -5.30 4.18
N LYS A 69 -8.39 -5.16 4.49
CA LYS A 69 -9.17 -6.15 5.23
C LYS A 69 -10.39 -6.60 4.43
N TYR A 70 -10.56 -7.90 4.25
CA TYR A 70 -11.76 -8.46 3.65
C TYR A 70 -12.84 -8.64 4.71
N SER A 71 -13.98 -7.99 4.51
CA SER A 71 -15.14 -8.03 5.39
C SER A 71 -16.40 -7.76 4.58
N GLU A 72 -17.52 -8.40 4.93
CA GLU A 72 -18.81 -8.15 4.25
C GLU A 72 -18.75 -8.31 2.73
N ASN A 73 -18.06 -9.35 2.25
CA ASN A 73 -17.86 -9.63 0.82
C ASN A 73 -17.09 -8.54 0.05
N GLN A 74 -16.37 -7.65 0.73
CA GLN A 74 -15.59 -6.59 0.10
C GLN A 74 -14.24 -6.33 0.79
N TRP A 75 -13.26 -5.87 0.02
CA TRP A 75 -12.02 -5.33 0.55
C TRP A 75 -12.20 -3.89 1.03
N ILE A 76 -11.91 -3.66 2.31
CA ILE A 76 -11.86 -2.37 2.99
C ILE A 76 -10.40 -1.92 3.08
N ILE A 77 -10.11 -0.71 2.60
CA ILE A 77 -8.76 -0.12 2.60
C ILE A 77 -8.73 1.04 3.60
N SER A 78 -7.71 1.06 4.47
CA SER A 78 -7.55 2.13 5.47
C SER A 78 -6.08 2.39 5.77
N LEU A 79 -5.78 3.56 6.32
CA LEU A 79 -4.44 3.95 6.71
C LEU A 79 -4.22 3.62 8.19
N VAL A 80 -3.15 2.88 8.50
CA VAL A 80 -2.88 2.36 9.86
C VAL A 80 -2.02 3.32 10.66
N ASN A 81 -1.03 3.93 10.02
CA ASN A 81 -0.13 4.90 10.63
C ASN A 81 0.30 5.90 9.56
N LYS A 82 0.03 7.19 9.80
CA LYS A 82 0.77 8.28 9.16
C LYS A 82 1.74 8.76 10.22
N SER A 83 2.91 8.12 10.33
CA SER A 83 3.98 8.71 11.14
C SER A 83 4.46 9.94 10.37
N VAL A 84 4.01 11.11 10.81
CA VAL A 84 4.61 12.37 10.43
C VAL A 84 5.75 12.54 11.43
N ASP A 85 6.96 12.12 11.06
CA ASP A 85 8.15 12.60 11.77
C ASP A 85 8.33 14.12 11.55
#